data_AF-A0A3E4EZF9-F1
#
_entry.id   AF-A0A3E4EZF9-F1
#
_cell.length_a   1.000
_cell.length_b   1.000
_cell.length_c   1.000
_cell.angle_alpha   90.00
_cell.angle_beta   90.00
_cell.angle_gamma   90.00
#
_symmetry.space_group_name_H-M   'P 1'
#
loop_
_entity.id
_entity.type
_entity.pdbx_description
1 polymer ?
#
loop_
_entity_poly.entity_id
_entity_poly.type
_entity_poly.pdbx_seq_one_letter_code
_entity_poly.pdbx_strand_id
1 'polypeptide(L)'
;MMFECDKCGICCKHIDSIPQLKDFDSGNGRCIHLLDNNLCEIYFERPDICNVERMYEIYFKESMSKEEYMRQNKLGCNELKQKYKKA
;
A
#
# COMPACT_ATOMS: atom_id res chain seq x y z
N MET A 1 15.84 -7.57 0.50
CA MET A 1 15.48 -6.14 0.56
C MET A 1 14.06 -6.03 1.10
N MET A 2 13.80 -5.07 1.99
CA MET A 2 12.48 -4.76 2.55
C MET A 2 11.94 -3.51 1.87
N PHE A 3 10.62 -3.38 1.73
CA PHE A 3 10.00 -2.20 1.19
C PHE A 3 10.14 -1.02 2.16
N GLU A 4 10.80 0.03 1.70
CA GLU A 4 11.06 1.24 2.50
C GLU A 4 9.87 2.19 2.44
N CYS A 5 8.85 1.90 3.26
CA CYS A 5 7.72 2.79 3.44
C CYS A 5 8.10 4.00 4.31
N ASP A 6 7.88 5.21 3.79
CA ASP A 6 8.08 6.48 4.53
C ASP A 6 6.83 6.91 5.33
N LYS A 7 5.82 6.03 5.42
CA LYS A 7 4.60 6.23 6.22
C LYS A 7 3.83 7.51 5.86
N CYS A 8 3.91 7.96 4.61
CA CYS A 8 3.14 9.13 4.13
C CYS A 8 1.61 8.91 4.11
N GLY A 9 1.16 7.66 4.20
CA GLY A 9 -0.25 7.27 4.21
C GLY A 9 -0.96 7.39 2.85
N ILE A 10 -0.25 7.70 1.75
CA ILE A 10 -0.90 8.00 0.47
C ILE A 10 -1.68 6.82 -0.11
N CYS A 11 -1.15 5.60 0.02
CA CYS A 11 -1.86 4.38 -0.40
C CYS A 11 -3.18 4.20 0.37
N CYS A 12 -3.15 4.42 1.69
CA CYS A 12 -4.33 4.33 2.55
C CYS A 12 -5.33 5.48 2.34
N LYS A 13 -4.94 6.60 1.72
CA LYS A 13 -5.83 7.71 1.37
C LYS A 13 -6.55 7.53 0.03
N HIS A 14 -6.13 6.55 -0.77
CA HIS A 14 -6.62 6.31 -2.13
C HIS A 14 -6.81 4.80 -2.41
N ILE A 15 -7.42 4.09 -1.46
CA ILE A 15 -7.71 2.66 -1.58
C ILE A 15 -8.92 2.38 -2.49
N ASP A 16 -9.66 3.41 -2.90
CA ASP A 16 -10.77 3.34 -3.87
C ASP A 16 -10.35 2.70 -5.21
N SER A 17 -9.06 2.80 -5.53
CA SER A 17 -8.46 2.19 -6.72
C SER A 17 -8.22 0.67 -6.61
N ILE A 18 -8.47 0.07 -5.44
CA ILE A 18 -8.16 -1.33 -5.14
C ILE A 18 -9.48 -2.05 -4.77
N PRO A 19 -10.13 -2.76 -5.70
CA PRO A 19 -11.44 -3.39 -5.46
C PRO A 19 -11.47 -4.33 -4.25
N GLN A 20 -10.36 -5.01 -3.95
CA GLN A 20 -10.21 -5.92 -2.82
C GLN A 20 -10.23 -5.22 -1.45
N LEU A 21 -10.07 -3.89 -1.43
CA LEU A 21 -10.08 -3.07 -0.22
C LEU A 21 -11.40 -2.31 -0.03
N LYS A 22 -12.43 -2.58 -0.84
CA LYS A 22 -13.71 -1.87 -0.79
C LYS A 22 -14.33 -1.82 0.61
N ASP A 23 -14.25 -2.91 1.37
CA ASP A 23 -14.81 -2.99 2.73
C ASP A 23 -14.05 -2.14 3.76
N PHE A 24 -12.85 -1.67 3.41
CA PHE A 24 -12.05 -0.76 4.22
C PHE A 24 -12.22 0.69 3.81
N ASP A 25 -12.93 1.01 2.72
CA ASP A 25 -13.16 2.37 2.25
C ASP A 25 -14.24 3.07 3.08
N SER A 26 -13.91 4.24 3.63
CA SER A 26 -14.84 5.12 4.33
C SER A 26 -15.88 5.80 3.42
N GLY A 27 -15.83 5.52 2.11
CA GLY A 27 -16.71 6.04 1.08
C GLY A 27 -16.14 7.24 0.31
N ASN A 28 -14.90 7.63 0.60
CA ASN A 28 -14.19 8.73 -0.07
C ASN A 28 -12.79 8.33 -0.56
N GLY A 29 -12.49 7.03 -0.61
CA GLY A 29 -11.19 6.46 -0.97
C GLY A 29 -10.20 6.37 0.19
N ARG A 30 -10.50 6.95 1.35
CA ARG A 30 -9.68 6.79 2.56
C ARG A 30 -10.06 5.51 3.31
N CYS A 31 -9.04 4.75 3.70
CA CYS A 31 -9.16 3.61 4.60
C CYS A 31 -9.67 4.02 5.99
N ILE A 32 -10.64 3.28 6.50
CA ILE A 32 -11.25 3.47 7.83
C ILE A 32 -10.24 3.33 8.98
N HIS A 33 -9.17 2.56 8.81
CA HIS A 33 -8.13 2.35 9.84
C HIS A 33 -6.95 3.31 9.73
N LEU A 34 -6.98 4.28 8.81
CA LEU A 34 -5.93 5.27 8.71
C LEU A 34 -6.13 6.35 9.80
N LEU A 35 -5.14 6.50 10.67
CA LEU A 35 -5.11 7.52 11.72
C LEU A 35 -4.66 8.88 11.17
N ASP A 36 -4.86 9.95 11.95
CA ASP A 36 -4.49 11.33 11.57
C ASP A 36 -2.97 11.51 11.41
N ASN A 37 -2.17 10.71 12.11
CA ASN A 37 -0.71 10.69 11.98
C ASN A 37 -0.21 9.85 10.79
N ASN A 38 -1.10 9.45 9.88
CA ASN A 38 -0.85 8.59 8.72
C ASN A 38 -0.43 7.14 9.04
N LEU A 39 -0.54 6.71 10.28
CA LEU A 39 -0.30 5.31 10.67
C LEU A 39 -1.59 4.49 10.56
N CYS A 40 -1.42 3.19 10.35
CA CYS A 40 -2.54 2.23 10.33
C CYS A 40 -2.81 1.74 11.76
N GLU A 41 -4.06 1.83 12.21
CA GLU A 41 -4.51 1.31 13.49
C GLU A 41 -4.27 -0.21 13.62
N ILE A 42 -4.54 -0.95 12.55
CA ILE A 42 -4.38 -2.41 12.48
C ILE A 42 -3.07 -2.82 11.79
N TYR A 43 -1.98 -2.06 11.94
CA TYR A 43 -0.76 -2.24 11.12
C TYR A 43 -0.22 -3.69 11.09
N PHE A 44 -0.27 -4.40 12.22
CA PHE A 44 0.19 -5.79 12.34
C PHE A 44 -0.82 -6.82 11.82
N GLU A 45 -2.10 -6.46 11.76
CA GLU A 45 -3.21 -7.32 11.33
C GLU A 45 -3.74 -6.90 9.94
N ARG A 46 -3.06 -5.97 9.27
CA ARG A 46 -3.47 -5.43 7.99
C ARG A 46 -3.62 -6.55 6.96
N PRO A 47 -4.57 -6.43 6.00
CA PRO A 47 -4.71 -7.37 4.91
C PRO A 47 -3.39 -7.61 4.16
N ASP A 48 -3.17 -8.83 3.66
CA ASP A 48 -1.93 -9.16 2.94
C ASP A 48 -1.68 -8.21 1.75
N ILE A 49 -2.72 -7.76 1.04
CA ILE A 49 -2.61 -6.79 -0.06
C ILE A 49 -1.98 -5.44 0.36
N CYS A 50 -2.11 -5.05 1.62
CA CYS A 50 -1.47 -3.87 2.21
C CYS A 50 -0.03 -4.14 2.67
N ASN A 51 0.47 -5.37 2.50
CA ASN A 51 1.78 -5.83 2.94
C ASN A 51 2.61 -6.30 1.75
N VAL A 52 3.49 -5.40 1.27
CA VAL A 52 4.33 -5.61 0.08
C VAL A 52 5.10 -6.94 0.17
N GLU A 53 5.73 -7.22 1.31
CA GLU A 53 6.49 -8.46 1.52
C GLU A 53 5.60 -9.70 1.46
N ARG A 54 4.42 -9.68 2.11
CA ARG A 54 3.51 -10.83 2.11
C ARG A 54 3.01 -11.13 0.71
N MET A 55 2.63 -10.10 -0.05
CA MET A 55 2.22 -10.25 -1.44
C MET A 55 3.31 -10.87 -2.31
N TYR A 56 4.58 -10.53 -2.08
CA TYR A 56 5.69 -11.19 -2.76
C TYR A 56 5.71 -12.69 -2.45
N GLU A 57 5.70 -13.07 -1.18
CA GLU A 57 5.83 -14.46 -0.76
C GLU A 57 4.66 -15.35 -1.23
N ILE A 58 3.44 -14.80 -1.30
CA ILE A 58 2.24 -15.58 -1.65
C ILE A 58 1.87 -15.53 -3.14
N TYR A 59 2.19 -14.45 -3.87
CA TYR A 59 1.77 -14.28 -5.27
C TYR A 59 2.91 -14.10 -6.29
N PHE A 60 4.02 -13.43 -5.93
CA PHE A 60 4.98 -12.97 -6.95
C PHE A 60 6.33 -13.68 -6.94
N LYS A 61 6.66 -14.45 -5.89
CA LYS A 61 7.97 -15.10 -5.73
C LYS A 61 8.34 -16.06 -6.86
N GLU A 62 7.35 -16.68 -7.50
CA GLU A 62 7.57 -17.64 -8.60
C GLU A 62 7.70 -16.92 -9.96
N SER A 63 7.32 -15.64 -10.04
CA SER A 63 7.25 -14.88 -11.30
C SER A 63 8.38 -13.86 -11.47
N MET A 64 8.99 -13.39 -10.38
CA MET A 64 10.05 -12.38 -10.44
C MET A 64 10.94 -12.43 -9.19
N SER A 65 12.13 -11.85 -9.28
CA SER A 65 13.00 -11.72 -8.11
C SER A 65 12.43 -10.73 -7.09
N LYS A 66 12.78 -10.95 -5.82
CA LYS A 66 12.42 -10.02 -4.73
C LYS A 66 12.91 -8.61 -4.98
N GLU A 67 14.10 -8.47 -5.57
CA GLU A 67 14.68 -7.17 -5.89
C GLU A 67 13.85 -6.42 -6.94
N GLU A 68 13.48 -7.08 -8.03
CA GLU A 68 12.66 -6.49 -9.07
C GLU A 68 11.28 -6.10 -8.55
N TYR A 69 10.65 -6.98 -7.76
CA TYR A 69 9.36 -6.69 -7.13
C TYR A 69 9.40 -5.47 -6.21
N MET A 70 10.45 -5.34 -5.38
CA MET A 70 10.63 -4.19 -4.49
C MET A 70 10.89 -2.91 -5.28
N ARG A 71 11.66 -2.99 -6.37
CA ARG A 71 11.91 -1.86 -7.28
C ARG A 71 10.60 -1.35 -7.90
N GLN A 72 9.76 -2.27 -8.39
CA GLN A 72 8.45 -1.93 -8.97
C GLN A 72 7.50 -1.30 -7.92
N ASN A 73 7.45 -1.86 -6.70
CA ASN A 73 6.66 -1.26 -5.62
C ASN A 73 7.16 0.14 -5.24
N LYS A 74 8.47 0.39 -5.25
CA LYS A 74 9.04 1.73 -5.00
C LYS A 74 8.66 2.72 -6.11
N LEU A 75 8.65 2.29 -7.37
CA LEU A 75 8.19 3.10 -8.49
C LEU A 75 6.70 3.44 -8.34
N GLY A 76 5.84 2.45 -8.13
CA GLY A 76 4.40 2.68 -7.91
C GLY A 76 4.11 3.59 -6.71
N CYS A 77 4.85 3.44 -5.60
CA CYS A 77 4.76 4.33 -4.45
C CYS A 77 5.09 5.79 -4.82
N ASN A 78 6.15 6.02 -5.60
CA ASN A 78 6.55 7.35 -6.05
C ASN A 78 5.56 7.93 -7.06
N GLU A 79 4.99 7.11 -7.94
CA GLU A 79 3.95 7.53 -8.89
C GLU A 79 2.68 7.97 -8.16
N LEU A 80 2.22 7.20 -7.17
CA LEU A 80 1.10 7.59 -6.31
C LEU A 80 1.38 8.91 -5.60
N LYS A 81 2.57 9.06 -5.00
CA LYS A 81 2.96 10.32 -4.36
C LYS A 81 2.98 11.48 -5.34
N GLN A 82 3.41 11.30 -6.57
CA GLN A 82 3.42 12.35 -7.59
C GLN A 82 2.01 12.70 -8.04
N LYS A 83 1.17 11.69 -8.29
CA LYS A 83 -0.23 11.83 -8.69
C LYS A 83 -1.02 12.66 -7.67
N TYR A 84 -0.78 12.44 -6.39
CA TYR A 84 -1.51 13.08 -5.30
C TYR A 84 -0.70 14.15 -4.53
N LYS A 85 0.48 14.57 -5.04
CA LYS A 85 1.34 15.62 -4.44
C LYS A 85 0.74 17.02 -4.50
N LYS A 86 -0.45 17.17 -5.10
CA LYS A 86 -1.23 18.41 -5.21
C LYS A 86 -2.71 18.11 -4.94
N ALA A 87 -3.07 18.11 -3.66
CA ALA A 87 -4.42 18.44 -3.19
C ALA A 87 -4.25 19.25 -1.91
#